data_AF-A0A7Y5MP97-F1
#
_entry.id   AF-A0A7Y5MP97-F1
#
_cell.length_a   1.000
_cell.length_b   1.000
_cell.length_c   1.000
_cell.angle_alpha   90.00
_cell.angle_beta   90.00
_cell.angle_gamma   90.00
#
_symmetry.space_group_name_H-M   'P 1'
#
loop_
_entity.id
_entity.type
_entity.pdbx_description
1 polymer ?
#
loop_
_entity_poly.entity_id
_entity_poly.type
_entity_poly.pdbx_seq_one_letter_code
_entity_poly.pdbx_strand_id
1 'polypeptide(L)'
;MRTRRTPISQSATPIEIGEFWDSHDLSDYWSETAEACFEVNLEGRPSLISLDQELSNGLRARAKKMGMTVGDLLNQWIREKLAS
;
A
#
# COMPACT_ATOMS: atom_id res chain seq x y z
N MET A 1 15.46 -20.96 11.27
CA MET A 1 15.45 -19.50 11.51
C MET A 1 14.58 -19.24 12.74
N ARG A 2 15.03 -18.45 13.73
CA ARG A 2 14.14 -18.02 14.82
C ARG A 2 13.29 -16.86 14.30
N THR A 3 11.99 -17.10 14.12
CA THR A 3 11.02 -16.05 13.81
C THR A 3 10.94 -15.13 15.02
N ARG A 4 11.33 -13.85 14.87
CA ARG A 4 11.15 -12.87 15.94
C ARG A 4 9.65 -12.61 16.11
N ARG A 5 9.16 -12.75 17.34
CA ARG A 5 7.79 -12.40 17.72
C ARG A 5 7.72 -10.93 18.10
N THR A 6 6.53 -10.34 17.97
CA THR A 6 6.23 -9.00 18.45
C THR A 6 6.24 -8.95 19.99
N PRO A 7 6.61 -7.81 20.61
CA PRO A 7 6.69 -7.72 22.07
C PRO A 7 5.32 -7.82 22.77
N ILE A 8 4.28 -7.19 22.21
CA ILE A 8 2.95 -7.11 22.81
C ILE A 8 2.12 -8.33 22.42
N SER A 9 1.82 -8.50 21.13
CA SER A 9 0.96 -9.61 20.68
C SER A 9 1.62 -11.00 20.70
N GLN A 10 2.95 -11.08 20.90
CA GLN A 10 3.71 -12.34 20.92
C GLN A 10 3.50 -13.22 19.67
N SER A 11 3.14 -12.59 18.56
CA SER A 11 2.80 -13.21 17.28
C SER A 11 3.94 -13.06 16.28
N ALA A 12 4.02 -13.98 15.31
CA ALA A 12 5.09 -13.99 14.31
C ALA A 12 4.60 -13.63 12.90
N THR A 13 3.29 -13.72 12.64
CA THR A 13 2.70 -13.42 11.33
C THR A 13 1.80 -12.18 11.38
N PRO A 14 1.67 -11.41 10.28
CA PRO A 14 0.77 -10.26 10.22
C PRO A 14 -0.69 -10.59 10.57
N ILE A 15 -1.17 -11.77 10.18
CA ILE A 15 -2.53 -12.23 10.46
C ILE A 15 -2.73 -12.41 11.97
N GLU A 16 -1.86 -13.17 12.64
CA GLU A 16 -1.93 -13.40 14.09
C GLU A 16 -1.73 -12.11 14.91
N ILE A 17 -0.98 -11.14 14.37
CA ILE A 17 -0.84 -9.82 15.01
C ILE A 17 -2.17 -9.04 14.91
N GLY A 18 -2.84 -9.10 13.76
CA GLY A 18 -4.15 -8.48 13.54
C GLY A 18 -5.23 -9.08 14.43
N GLU A 19 -5.33 -10.41 14.48
CA GLU A 19 -6.31 -11.13 15.32
C GLU A 19 -6.18 -10.77 16.81
N PHE A 20 -4.97 -10.53 17.29
CA PHE A 20 -4.75 -10.01 18.64
C PHE A 20 -5.39 -8.63 18.81
N TRP A 21 -5.07 -7.67 17.93
CA TRP A 21 -5.57 -6.29 18.03
C TRP A 21 -7.06 -6.13 17.66
N ASP A 22 -7.67 -7.11 16.99
CA ASP A 22 -9.13 -7.13 16.77
C ASP A 22 -9.93 -7.25 18.08
N SER A 23 -9.31 -7.77 19.14
CA SER A 23 -9.94 -8.00 20.45
C SER A 23 -9.31 -7.24 21.61
N HIS A 24 -8.25 -6.45 21.37
CA HIS A 24 -7.51 -5.71 22.39
C HIS A 24 -7.42 -4.23 22.03
N ASP A 25 -7.62 -3.35 23.00
CA ASP A 25 -7.47 -1.91 22.79
C ASP A 25 -6.00 -1.50 22.94
N LEU A 26 -5.53 -0.59 22.09
CA LEU A 26 -4.17 -0.06 22.17
C LEU A 26 -3.90 0.66 23.50
N SER A 27 -4.91 1.30 24.06
CA SER A 27 -4.81 2.06 25.32
C SER A 27 -4.46 1.18 26.51
N ASP A 28 -4.83 -0.09 26.51
CA ASP A 28 -4.48 -1.07 27.55
C ASP A 28 -2.97 -1.32 27.63
N TYR A 29 -2.24 -1.05 26.55
CA TYR A 29 -0.80 -1.28 26.41
C TYR A 29 0.00 0.01 26.24
N TRP A 30 -0.60 1.18 26.50
CA TRP A 30 0.02 2.48 26.19
C TRP A 30 1.41 2.65 26.80
N SER A 31 1.63 2.16 28.03
CA SER A 31 2.91 2.20 28.74
C SER A 31 4.01 1.31 28.15
N GLU A 32 3.63 0.33 27.31
CA GLU A 32 4.53 -0.58 26.61
C GLU A 32 4.80 -0.13 25.16
N THR A 33 4.17 0.97 24.73
CA THR A 33 4.38 1.56 23.40
C THR A 33 5.44 2.65 23.43
N ALA A 34 6.00 2.93 22.24
CA ALA A 34 6.88 4.06 22.03
C ALA A 34 6.27 4.98 20.97
N GLU A 35 6.45 6.29 21.14
CA GLU A 35 6.01 7.28 20.16
C GLU A 35 6.70 7.03 18.81
N ALA A 36 5.91 6.94 17.75
CA ALA A 36 6.40 6.75 16.39
C ALA A 36 6.13 8.02 15.59
N CYS A 37 7.21 8.72 15.20
CA CYS A 37 7.11 9.85 14.27
C CYS A 37 7.15 9.33 12.84
N PHE A 38 6.10 9.61 12.06
CA PHE A 38 6.06 9.33 10.63
C PHE A 38 5.40 10.49 9.89
N GLU A 39 5.87 10.77 8.68
CA GLU A 39 5.27 11.77 7.80
C GLU A 39 4.22 11.08 6.94
N VAL A 40 2.98 11.57 7.01
CA VAL A 40 1.93 11.16 6.08
C VAL A 40 1.85 12.22 4.98
N ASN A 41 2.33 11.87 3.79
CA ASN A 41 2.08 12.69 2.63
C ASN A 41 0.64 12.45 2.13
N LEU A 42 -0.27 13.38 2.42
CA LEU A 42 -1.64 13.39 1.93
C LEU A 42 -1.77 14.09 0.56
N GLU A 43 -0.70 14.15 -0.24
CA GLU A 43 -0.76 14.61 -1.62
C GLU A 43 -1.88 13.90 -2.39
N GLY A 44 -2.59 14.69 -3.20
CA GLY A 44 -3.89 14.43 -3.81
C GLY A 44 -4.30 12.96 -3.93
N ARG A 45 -5.46 12.64 -3.33
CA ARG A 45 -6.05 11.29 -3.44
C ARG A 45 -6.09 10.87 -4.91
N PRO A 46 -5.33 9.83 -5.32
CA PRO A 46 -5.39 9.37 -6.69
C PRO A 46 -6.80 8.86 -6.97
N SER A 47 -7.36 9.22 -8.12
CA SER A 47 -8.57 8.57 -8.61
C SER A 47 -8.23 7.12 -8.95
N LEU A 48 -8.75 6.18 -8.15
CA LEU A 48 -8.59 4.75 -8.42
C LEU A 48 -9.63 4.32 -9.47
N ILE A 49 -9.14 3.75 -10.56
CA ILE A 49 -9.98 3.24 -11.65
C ILE A 49 -9.63 1.76 -11.83
N SER A 50 -10.66 0.91 -11.85
CA SER A 50 -10.50 -0.51 -12.14
C SER A 50 -10.16 -0.71 -13.62
N LEU A 51 -9.20 -1.60 -13.89
CA LEU A 51 -8.81 -2.02 -15.24
C LEU A 51 -8.90 -3.54 -15.32
N ASP A 52 -9.31 -4.06 -16.48
CA ASP A 52 -9.24 -5.48 -16.76
C ASP A 52 -7.81 -6.02 -16.61
N GLN A 53 -7.68 -7.27 -16.16
CA GLN A 53 -6.39 -7.88 -15.87
C GLN A 53 -5.47 -7.90 -17.10
N GLU A 54 -6.01 -8.18 -18.28
CA GLU A 54 -5.24 -8.19 -19.53
C GLU A 54 -4.71 -6.80 -19.89
N LEU A 55 -5.56 -5.77 -19.77
CA LEU A 55 -5.17 -4.37 -19.98
C LEU A 55 -4.08 -3.95 -18.99
N SER A 56 -4.25 -4.31 -17.71
CA SER A 56 -3.29 -4.05 -16.64
C SER A 56 -1.92 -4.67 -16.94
N ASN A 57 -1.90 -5.92 -17.43
CA ASN A 57 -0.69 -6.63 -17.80
C ASN A 57 0.00 -6.00 -19.03
N GLY A 58 -0.77 -5.68 -20.07
CA GLY A 58 -0.26 -5.01 -21.26
C GLY A 58 0.34 -3.63 -20.95
N LEU A 59 -0.35 -2.85 -20.10
CA LEU A 59 0.08 -1.53 -19.67
C LEU A 59 1.38 -1.59 -18.87
N ARG A 60 1.51 -2.54 -17.93
CA ARG A 60 2.77 -2.78 -17.18
C ARG A 60 3.93 -3.12 -18.11
N ALA A 61 3.72 -4.02 -19.08
CA ALA A 61 4.75 -4.40 -20.03
C ALA A 61 5.20 -3.22 -20.90
N ARG A 62 4.27 -2.37 -21.32
CA ARG A 62 4.55 -1.16 -22.10
C ARG A 62 5.29 -0.12 -21.28
N ALA A 63 4.82 0.19 -20.07
CA ALA A 63 5.43 1.15 -19.16
C ALA A 63 6.89 0.77 -18.85
N LYS A 64 7.14 -0.52 -18.56
CA LYS A 64 8.50 -1.05 -18.35
C LYS A 64 9.41 -0.84 -19.56
N LYS A 65 8.92 -1.08 -20.78
CA LYS A 65 9.71 -0.86 -22.02
C LYS A 65 10.03 0.62 -22.24
N MET A 66 9.19 1.52 -21.75
CA MET A 66 9.36 2.97 -21.90
C MET A 66 10.09 3.62 -20.71
N GLY A 67 10.45 2.86 -19.67
CA GLY A 67 11.06 3.40 -18.46
C GLY A 67 10.13 4.28 -17.63
N MET A 68 8.82 4.09 -17.75
CA MET A 68 7.78 4.88 -17.09
C MET A 68 7.03 4.06 -16.04
N THR A 69 6.37 4.73 -15.10
CA THR A 69 5.37 4.05 -14.26
C THR A 69 4.08 3.79 -15.06
N VAL A 70 3.28 2.85 -14.58
CA VAL A 70 1.95 2.57 -15.13
C VAL A 70 1.06 3.82 -15.08
N GLY A 71 1.13 4.56 -13.96
CA GLY A 71 0.35 5.78 -13.77
C GLY A 71 0.74 6.88 -14.75
N ASP A 72 2.04 7.11 -14.95
CA ASP A 72 2.52 8.15 -15.87
C ASP A 72 2.09 7.87 -17.31
N LEU A 73 2.28 6.62 -17.76
CA LEU A 73 1.90 6.20 -19.12
C LEU A 73 0.40 6.34 -19.35
N LEU A 74 -0.41 5.88 -18.38
CA LEU A 74 -1.87 5.95 -18.47
C LEU A 74 -2.36 7.41 -18.48
N ASN A 75 -1.83 8.24 -17.59
CA ASN A 75 -2.18 9.66 -17.52
C ASN A 75 -1.81 10.38 -18.82
N GLN A 76 -0.65 10.09 -19.40
CA GLN A 76 -0.24 10.64 -20.69
C GLN A 76 -1.23 10.27 -21.80
N TRP A 77 -1.56 8.98 -21.94
CA TRP A 77 -2.50 8.52 -22.97
C TRP A 77 -3.90 9.11 -22.83
N ILE A 78 -4.41 9.20 -21.59
CA ILE A 78 -5.72 9.81 -21.33
C ILE A 78 -5.70 11.28 -21.73
N ARG A 79 -4.64 12.04 -21.39
CA ARG A 79 -4.50 13.45 -21.78
C ARG A 79 -4.48 13.62 -23.31
N GLU A 80 -3.71 12.79 -24.01
CA GLU A 80 -3.65 12.81 -25.49
C GLU A 80 -5.03 12.55 -26.12
N LYS A 81 -5.84 11.65 -25.54
CA LYS A 81 -7.19 11.33 -26.03
C LYS A 81 -8.25 12.35 -25.67
N LEU A 82 -8.10 13.08 -24.57
CA LEU A 82 -9.02 14.15 -24.18
C LEU A 82 -8.74 15.48 -24.89
N ALA A 83 -7.50 15.66 -25.37
CA ALA A 83 -7.09 16.84 -26.13
C ALA A 83 -7.41 16.77 -27.63
N SER A 84 -7.88 15.61 -28.12
CA SER A 84 -8.32 15.37 -29.51
C SER A 84 -9.83 15.46 -29.64
#